data_AF-A0A7C2FX41-F1
#
_entry.id   AF-A0A7C2FX41-F1
#
_cell.length_a   1.000
_cell.length_b   1.000
_cell.length_c   1.000
_cell.angle_alpha   90.00
_cell.angle_beta   90.00
_cell.angle_gamma   90.00
#
_symmetry.space_group_name_H-M   'P 1'
#
loop_
_entity.id
_entity.type
_entity.pdbx_description
1 polymer ?
#
loop_
_entity_poly.entity_id
_entity_poly.type
_entity_poly.pdbx_seq_one_letter_code
_entity_poly.pdbx_strand_id
1 'polypeptide(L)'
;MGKVLRLAALFLVLPFFLQLLGLGDTPLGGGLCGEVFRVKDPAWALTAPGFWYGVLFMLLLALELGFGLSLLLLPLLGERPGAGWLRAGRYLVGTLLVLFLLTRTTGLPAPGAGGWVLEPAPLDPLSLLLVGFSLAGGLLLRENGGHGAAS
;
A
#
# COMPACT_ATOMS: atom_id res chain seq x y z
N MET A 1 2.13 -25.30 0.41
CA MET A 1 1.51 -23.96 0.34
C MET A 1 0.57 -23.90 -0.87
N GLY A 2 -0.68 -23.48 -0.68
CA GLY A 2 -1.65 -23.37 -1.77
C GLY A 2 -1.21 -22.33 -2.81
N LYS A 3 -1.44 -22.60 -4.10
CA LYS A 3 -1.09 -21.68 -5.20
C LYS A 3 -1.68 -20.28 -5.00
N VAL A 4 -2.89 -20.22 -4.43
CA VAL A 4 -3.64 -18.99 -4.14
C VAL A 4 -2.92 -18.10 -3.12
N LEU A 5 -2.33 -18.69 -2.06
CA LEU A 5 -1.61 -17.92 -1.03
C LEU A 5 -0.32 -17.31 -1.56
N ARG A 6 0.39 -18.02 -2.45
CA ARG A 6 1.58 -17.47 -3.14
C ARG A 6 1.20 -16.31 -4.04
N LEU A 7 0.10 -16.43 -4.77
CA LEU A 7 -0.41 -15.36 -5.63
C LEU A 7 -0.82 -14.13 -4.81
N ALA A 8 -1.50 -14.35 -3.67
CA ALA A 8 -1.85 -13.28 -2.73
C ALA A 8 -0.60 -12.54 -2.25
N ALA A 9 0.43 -13.28 -1.83
CA ALA A 9 1.69 -12.70 -1.40
C ALA A 9 2.38 -11.89 -2.51
N LEU A 10 2.42 -12.43 -3.75
CA LEU A 10 2.99 -11.70 -4.90
C LEU A 10 2.25 -10.38 -5.16
N PHE A 11 0.92 -10.36 -5.11
CA PHE A 11 0.15 -9.14 -5.30
C PHE A 11 0.28 -8.11 -4.17
N LEU A 12 0.69 -8.52 -2.96
CA LEU A 12 1.01 -7.60 -1.86
C LEU A 12 2.45 -7.07 -1.92
N VAL A 13 3.36 -7.86 -2.49
CA VAL A 13 4.77 -7.48 -2.66
C VAL A 13 4.96 -6.54 -3.86
N LEU A 14 4.25 -6.81 -4.95
CA LEU A 14 4.43 -6.12 -6.24
C LEU A 14 4.22 -4.59 -6.16
N PRO A 15 3.22 -4.05 -5.43
CA PRO A 15 3.00 -2.61 -5.33
C PRO A 15 4.23 -1.81 -4.87
N PHE A 16 4.99 -2.33 -3.91
CA PHE A 16 6.21 -1.66 -3.44
C PHE A 16 7.24 -1.48 -4.57
N PHE A 17 7.45 -2.52 -5.39
CA PHE A 17 8.40 -2.44 -6.50
C PHE A 17 7.87 -1.57 -7.64
N LEU A 18 6.58 -1.63 -7.92
CA LEU A 18 5.95 -0.79 -8.94
C LEU A 18 5.94 0.69 -8.53
N GLN A 19 5.83 0.99 -7.24
CA GLN A 19 5.99 2.35 -6.72
C GLN A 19 7.38 2.93 -7.06
N LEU A 20 8.39 2.09 -7.27
CA LEU A 20 9.72 2.56 -7.70
C LEU A 20 9.72 3.17 -9.11
N LEU A 21 8.77 2.78 -9.98
CA LEU A 21 8.57 3.42 -11.28
C LEU A 21 8.11 4.88 -11.13
N GLY A 22 7.43 5.19 -10.01
CA GLY A 22 6.98 6.54 -9.67
C GLY A 22 8.08 7.49 -9.22
N LEU A 23 9.32 7.01 -9.03
CA LEU A 23 10.48 7.89 -8.80
C LEU A 23 10.91 8.62 -10.08
N GLY A 24 10.61 8.06 -11.26
CA GLY A 24 10.90 8.69 -12.54
C GLY A 24 9.73 9.56 -13.03
N ASP A 25 10.01 10.47 -13.95
CA ASP A 25 8.98 11.16 -14.74
C ASP A 25 8.38 10.21 -15.78
N THR A 26 7.69 9.17 -15.29
CA THR A 26 7.00 8.20 -16.13
C THR A 26 5.61 8.72 -16.51
N PRO A 27 5.08 8.34 -17.69
CA PRO A 27 3.73 8.72 -18.11
C PRO A 27 2.63 8.10 -17.23
N LEU A 28 2.98 7.13 -16.38
CA LEU A 28 2.07 6.49 -15.42
C LEU A 28 1.85 7.35 -14.17
N GLY A 29 2.64 8.42 -13.98
CA GLY A 29 2.57 9.30 -12.82
C GLY A 29 3.52 8.91 -11.69
N GLY A 30 3.43 9.64 -10.59
CA GLY A 30 4.29 9.46 -9.42
C GLY A 30 3.87 8.32 -8.49
N GLY A 31 2.70 7.71 -8.71
CA GLY A 31 2.14 6.74 -7.78
C GLY A 31 1.71 7.37 -6.45
N LEU A 32 1.61 6.52 -5.42
CA LEU A 32 1.22 6.94 -4.08
C LEU A 32 2.30 7.78 -3.39
N CYS A 33 3.58 7.57 -3.74
CA CYS A 33 4.72 8.19 -3.06
C CYS A 33 5.50 9.21 -3.92
N GLY A 34 5.02 9.58 -5.11
CA GLY A 34 5.79 10.38 -6.07
C GLY A 34 6.27 11.74 -5.55
N GLU A 35 5.44 12.43 -4.77
CA GLU A 35 5.78 13.72 -4.16
C GLU A 35 6.96 13.62 -3.17
N VAL A 36 7.17 12.47 -2.53
CA VAL A 36 8.31 12.26 -1.61
C VAL A 36 9.64 12.29 -2.35
N PHE A 37 9.65 11.82 -3.59
CA PHE A 37 10.88 11.66 -4.38
C PHE A 37 11.13 12.82 -5.36
N ARG A 38 10.11 13.63 -5.66
CA ARG A 38 10.22 14.79 -6.56
C ARG A 38 10.72 16.06 -5.88
N VAL A 39 10.54 16.20 -4.57
CA VAL A 39 10.94 17.42 -3.86
C VAL A 39 12.46 17.43 -3.64
N LYS A 40 13.14 18.41 -4.25
CA LYS A 40 14.59 18.61 -4.12
C LYS A 40 14.96 19.35 -2.83
N ASP A 41 14.07 20.19 -2.31
CA ASP A 41 14.30 21.01 -1.12
C ASP A 41 13.50 20.49 0.10
N PRO A 42 14.17 19.89 1.10
CA PRO A 42 13.49 19.24 2.23
C PRO A 42 12.67 20.21 3.10
N ALA A 43 13.05 21.49 3.16
CA ALA A 43 12.29 22.50 3.91
C ALA A 43 10.92 22.80 3.28
N TRP A 44 10.82 22.73 1.94
CA TRP A 44 9.57 22.88 1.19
C TRP A 44 8.76 21.57 1.17
N ALA A 45 9.42 20.42 1.27
CA ALA A 45 8.73 19.13 1.35
C ALA A 45 7.80 19.05 2.56
N LEU A 46 8.24 19.55 3.71
CA LEU A 46 7.51 19.47 4.97
C LEU A 46 6.22 20.31 5.00
N THR A 47 6.11 21.32 4.12
CA THR A 47 4.91 22.17 3.99
C THR A 47 3.95 21.67 2.91
N ALA A 48 4.31 20.64 2.16
CA ALA A 48 3.47 20.07 1.11
C ALA A 48 2.62 18.91 1.66
N PRO A 49 1.28 18.98 1.62
CA PRO A 49 0.41 17.88 2.05
C PRO A 49 0.71 16.55 1.33
N GLY A 50 1.04 16.62 0.03
CA GLY A 50 1.37 15.46 -0.78
C GLY A 50 2.60 14.68 -0.29
N PHE A 51 3.59 15.36 0.29
CA PHE A 51 4.76 14.69 0.90
C PHE A 51 4.34 13.79 2.06
N TRP A 52 3.50 14.30 2.97
CA TRP A 52 3.04 13.55 4.13
C TRP A 52 2.17 12.35 3.74
N TYR A 53 1.34 12.49 2.72
CA TYR A 53 0.56 11.37 2.19
C TYR A 53 1.48 10.32 1.58
N GLY A 54 2.49 10.74 0.81
CA GLY A 54 3.45 9.82 0.23
C GLY A 54 4.28 9.08 1.29
N VAL A 55 4.68 9.74 2.38
CA VAL A 55 5.35 9.06 3.51
C VAL A 55 4.43 8.03 4.15
N LEU A 56 3.16 8.37 4.37
CA LEU A 56 2.16 7.45 4.92
C LEU A 56 1.98 6.22 4.02
N PHE A 57 1.84 6.41 2.70
CA PHE A 57 1.72 5.29 1.76
C PHE A 57 3.01 4.50 1.61
N MET A 58 4.18 5.14 1.70
CA MET A 58 5.46 4.44 1.70
C MET A 58 5.56 3.46 2.88
N LEU A 59 5.11 3.88 4.07
CA LEU A 59 5.05 3.00 5.24
C LEU A 59 4.06 1.84 5.03
N LEU A 60 2.88 2.11 4.47
CA LEU A 60 1.88 1.07 4.19
C LEU A 60 2.39 0.06 3.15
N LEU A 61 3.01 0.52 2.06
CA LEU A 61 3.59 -0.34 1.04
C LEU A 61 4.77 -1.16 1.59
N ALA A 62 5.60 -0.58 2.47
CA ALA A 62 6.66 -1.32 3.15
C ALA A 62 6.09 -2.40 4.09
N LEU A 63 4.99 -2.11 4.79
CA LEU A 63 4.27 -3.09 5.59
C LEU A 63 3.65 -4.19 4.71
N GLU A 64 3.08 -3.85 3.55
CA GLU A 64 2.54 -4.84 2.60
C GLU A 64 3.63 -5.73 2.03
N LEU A 65 4.79 -5.16 1.69
CA LEU A 65 5.98 -5.92 1.29
C LEU A 65 6.41 -6.90 2.39
N GLY A 66 6.60 -6.41 3.62
CA GLY A 66 7.01 -7.24 4.74
C GLY A 66 6.00 -8.35 5.04
N PHE A 67 4.71 -8.02 4.97
CA PHE A 67 3.63 -8.99 5.15
C PHE A 67 3.61 -10.04 4.04
N GLY A 68 3.68 -9.62 2.76
CA GLY A 68 3.73 -10.54 1.63
C GLY A 68 4.96 -11.45 1.67
N LEU A 69 6.14 -10.93 2.02
CA LEU A 69 7.34 -11.72 2.25
C LEU A 69 7.15 -12.72 3.39
N SER A 70 6.54 -12.32 4.51
CA SER A 70 6.24 -13.24 5.61
C SER A 70 5.38 -14.43 5.15
N LEU A 71 4.37 -14.19 4.28
CA LEU A 71 3.53 -15.27 3.73
C LEU A 71 4.31 -16.25 2.85
N LEU A 72 5.36 -15.78 2.17
CA LEU A 72 6.24 -16.64 1.37
C LEU A 72 7.22 -17.41 2.25
N LEU A 73 7.76 -16.77 3.30
CA LEU A 73 8.81 -17.28 4.17
C LEU A 73 8.31 -18.26 5.25
N LEU A 74 7.18 -17.99 5.91
CA LEU A 74 6.66 -18.87 6.97
C LEU A 74 6.55 -20.35 6.51
N PRO A 75 6.01 -20.64 5.31
CA PRO A 75 5.91 -22.02 4.83
C PRO A 75 7.24 -22.65 4.45
N LEU A 76 8.28 -21.87 4.14
CA LEU A 76 9.64 -22.37 3.95
C LEU A 76 10.26 -22.81 5.29
N LEU A 77 9.84 -22.18 6.40
CA LEU A 77 10.21 -22.54 7.76
C LEU A 77 9.37 -23.69 8.35
N GLY A 78 8.41 -24.24 7.60
CA GLY A 78 7.50 -25.28 8.07
C GLY A 78 6.29 -24.75 8.85
N GLU A 79 6.17 -23.43 9.02
CA GLU A 79 5.04 -22.80 9.71
C GLU A 79 3.90 -22.44 8.75
N ARG A 80 2.67 -22.47 9.26
CA ARG A 80 1.48 -22.06 8.49
C ARG A 80 0.99 -20.71 9.01
N PRO A 81 0.70 -19.73 8.12
CA PRO A 81 0.15 -18.47 8.55
C PRO A 81 -1.23 -18.69 9.21
N GLY A 82 -1.36 -18.27 10.46
CA GLY A 82 -2.60 -18.39 11.21
C GLY A 82 -3.72 -17.48 10.67
N ALA A 83 -4.96 -17.79 11.02
CA ALA A 83 -6.13 -16.99 10.60
C ALA A 83 -6.04 -15.51 11.05
N GLY A 84 -5.43 -15.24 12.22
CA GLY A 84 -5.16 -13.89 12.70
C GLY A 84 -4.20 -13.12 11.78
N TRP A 85 -3.17 -13.80 11.25
CA TRP A 85 -2.21 -13.21 10.34
C TRP A 85 -2.86 -12.85 8.99
N LEU A 86 -3.65 -13.77 8.43
CA LEU A 86 -4.43 -13.51 7.21
C LEU A 86 -5.39 -12.32 7.40
N ARG A 87 -6.01 -12.21 8.58
CA ARG A 87 -6.90 -11.09 8.91
C ARG A 87 -6.14 -9.76 9.01
N ALA A 88 -4.94 -9.76 9.58
CA ALA A 88 -4.07 -8.59 9.62
C ALA A 88 -3.74 -8.08 8.21
N GLY A 89 -3.40 -8.98 7.28
CA GLY A 89 -3.19 -8.62 5.87
C GLY A 89 -4.39 -7.95 5.21
N ARG A 90 -5.61 -8.45 5.48
CA ARG A 90 -6.83 -7.80 4.97
C ARG A 90 -7.07 -6.42 5.56
N TYR A 91 -6.80 -6.24 6.86
CA TYR A 91 -6.93 -4.92 7.49
C TYR A 91 -5.89 -3.95 6.95
N LEU A 92 -4.68 -4.42 6.64
CA LEU A 92 -3.65 -3.61 6.01
C LEU A 92 -4.11 -3.10 4.64
N VAL A 93 -4.56 -4.00 3.76
CA VAL A 93 -5.12 -3.64 2.44
C VAL A 93 -6.34 -2.72 2.57
N GLY A 94 -7.24 -3.01 3.51
CA GLY A 94 -8.41 -2.18 3.76
C GLY A 94 -8.05 -0.78 4.25
N THR A 95 -7.04 -0.67 5.12
CA THR A 95 -6.51 0.61 5.60
C THR A 95 -5.89 1.40 4.46
N LEU A 96 -5.10 0.74 3.61
CA LEU A 96 -4.53 1.35 2.41
C LEU A 96 -5.63 1.88 1.49
N LEU A 97 -6.68 1.10 1.22
CA LEU A 97 -7.81 1.53 0.39
C LEU A 97 -8.54 2.74 0.98
N VAL A 98 -8.86 2.70 2.28
CA VAL A 98 -9.57 3.80 2.95
C VAL A 98 -8.74 5.08 2.88
N LEU A 99 -7.45 5.02 3.20
CA LEU A 99 -6.56 6.17 3.14
C LEU A 99 -6.37 6.66 1.71
N PHE A 100 -6.35 5.77 0.72
CA PHE A 100 -6.33 6.15 -0.69
C PHE A 100 -7.58 6.93 -1.06
N LEU A 101 -8.77 6.44 -0.73
CA LEU A 101 -10.01 7.14 -1.01
C LEU A 101 -10.08 8.51 -0.31
N LEU A 102 -9.67 8.58 0.97
CA LEU A 102 -9.64 9.83 1.72
C LEU A 102 -8.68 10.85 1.10
N THR A 103 -7.46 10.45 0.77
CA THR A 103 -6.46 11.35 0.16
C THR A 103 -6.84 11.81 -1.24
N ARG A 104 -7.65 11.05 -1.99
CA ARG A 104 -8.13 11.41 -3.34
C ARG A 104 -9.44 12.20 -3.36
N THR A 105 -10.25 12.14 -2.29
CA THR A 105 -11.57 12.80 -2.25
C THR A 105 -11.57 14.05 -1.38
N THR A 106 -11.12 13.94 -0.13
CA THR A 106 -11.16 15.04 0.86
C THR A 106 -9.79 15.57 1.22
N GLY A 107 -8.73 14.78 0.98
CA GLY A 107 -7.45 14.97 1.65
C GLY A 107 -7.46 14.42 3.08
N LEU A 108 -6.27 14.24 3.64
CA LEU A 108 -6.06 13.97 5.06
C LEU A 108 -5.47 15.22 5.72
N PRO A 109 -5.73 15.47 7.01
CA PRO A 109 -5.13 16.62 7.68
C PRO A 109 -3.61 16.48 7.60
N ALA A 110 -2.94 17.46 6.99
CA ALA A 110 -1.49 17.53 6.88
C ALA A 110 -0.97 18.94 7.17
N PRO A 111 0.30 19.06 7.62
CA PRO A 111 0.96 20.36 7.76
C PRO A 111 1.04 21.10 6.43
N GLY A 112 0.65 22.38 6.45
CA GLY A 112 0.78 23.33 5.36
C GLY A 112 1.32 24.69 5.84
N ALA A 113 1.67 25.56 4.90
CA ALA A 113 2.28 26.87 5.21
C ALA A 113 1.42 27.77 6.13
N GLY A 114 0.10 27.58 6.15
CA GLY A 114 -0.85 28.32 6.99
C GLY A 114 -1.46 27.52 8.14
N GLY A 115 -0.94 26.33 8.46
CA GLY A 115 -1.51 25.42 9.46
C GLY A 115 -1.97 24.09 8.86
N TRP A 116 -3.01 23.47 9.41
CA TRP A 116 -3.53 22.20 8.91
C TRP A 116 -4.33 22.41 7.62
N VAL A 117 -4.02 21.63 6.60
CA VAL A 117 -4.66 21.69 5.27
C VAL A 117 -5.24 20.32 4.92
N LEU A 118 -6.39 20.34 4.25
CA LEU A 118 -7.10 19.18 3.69
C LEU A 118 -7.15 19.34 2.18
N GLU A 119 -6.05 18.99 1.52
CA GLU A 119 -5.95 19.07 0.06
C GLU A 119 -5.97 17.66 -0.54
N PRO A 120 -6.87 17.37 -1.49
CA PRO A 120 -6.86 16.10 -2.17
C PRO A 120 -5.63 16.00 -3.08
N ALA A 121 -4.95 14.85 -3.03
CA ALA A 121 -3.81 14.60 -3.91
C ALA A 121 -4.29 14.06 -5.26
N PRO A 122 -3.59 14.39 -6.36
CA PRO A 122 -4.03 14.04 -7.71
C PRO A 122 -4.07 12.53 -7.94
N LEU A 123 -5.05 12.07 -8.70
CA LEU A 123 -5.19 10.66 -9.09
C LEU A 123 -4.33 10.37 -10.32
N ASP A 124 -3.47 9.37 -10.24
CA ASP A 124 -2.60 8.94 -11.33
C ASP A 124 -2.74 7.44 -11.64
N PRO A 125 -2.50 7.01 -12.90
CA PRO A 125 -2.62 5.60 -13.31
C PRO A 125 -1.79 4.62 -12.48
N LEU A 126 -0.57 5.01 -12.08
CA LEU A 126 0.29 4.16 -11.27
C LEU A 126 -0.39 3.90 -9.92
N SER A 127 -0.89 4.93 -9.23
CA SER A 127 -1.57 4.76 -7.93
C SER A 127 -2.77 3.82 -7.99
N LEU A 128 -3.58 3.86 -9.06
CA LEU A 128 -4.69 2.94 -9.26
C LEU A 128 -4.23 1.49 -9.42
N LEU A 129 -3.14 1.29 -10.16
CA LEU A 129 -2.57 -0.02 -10.41
C LEU A 129 -1.95 -0.61 -9.13
N LEU A 130 -1.29 0.22 -8.30
CA LEU A 130 -0.78 -0.19 -6.99
C LEU A 130 -1.91 -0.66 -6.07
N VAL A 131 -2.93 0.18 -5.89
CA VAL A 131 -4.10 -0.14 -5.05
C VAL A 131 -4.84 -1.37 -5.61
N GLY A 132 -4.97 -1.47 -6.93
CA GLY A 132 -5.60 -2.62 -7.59
C GLY A 132 -4.90 -3.94 -7.28
N PHE A 133 -3.57 -3.97 -7.29
CA PHE A 133 -2.81 -5.15 -6.89
C PHE A 133 -2.95 -5.45 -5.39
N SER A 134 -2.86 -4.44 -4.52
CA SER A 134 -3.08 -4.64 -3.07
C SER A 134 -4.47 -5.22 -2.79
N LEU A 135 -5.51 -4.72 -3.47
CA LEU A 135 -6.88 -5.23 -3.37
C LEU A 135 -7.00 -6.68 -3.85
N ALA A 136 -6.42 -7.01 -5.01
CA ALA A 136 -6.38 -8.38 -5.51
C ALA A 136 -5.72 -9.32 -4.50
N GLY A 137 -4.59 -8.91 -3.90
CA GLY A 137 -3.93 -9.63 -2.82
C GLY A 137 -4.86 -9.85 -1.61
N GLY A 138 -5.52 -8.79 -1.14
CA GLY A 138 -6.45 -8.84 -0.01
C GLY A 138 -7.66 -9.74 -0.24
N LEU A 139 -8.21 -9.77 -1.46
CA LEU A 139 -9.31 -10.66 -1.84
C LEU A 139 -8.88 -12.13 -1.81
N LEU A 140 -7.69 -12.45 -2.33
CA LEU A 140 -7.15 -13.81 -2.30
C LEU A 140 -6.83 -14.29 -0.87
N LEU A 141 -6.48 -13.38 0.05
CA LEU A 141 -6.36 -13.72 1.47
C LEU A 141 -7.70 -14.12 2.08
N ARG A 142 -8.80 -13.48 1.67
CA ARG A 142 -10.16 -13.81 2.14
C ARG A 142 -10.58 -15.21 1.68
N GLU A 143 -10.30 -15.56 0.43
CA GLU A 143 -10.63 -16.88 -0.13
C GLU A 143 -9.88 -18.01 0.60
N ASN A 144 -8.60 -17.80 0.96
CA ASN A 144 -7.84 -18.79 1.73
C ASN A 144 -8.29 -18.89 3.20
N GLY A 145 -8.78 -17.81 3.80
CA GLY A 145 -9.26 -17.81 5.20
C GLY A 145 -10.61 -18.50 5.41
N GLY A 146 -11.44 -18.61 4.36
CA GLY A 146 -12.77 -19.24 4.45
C GLY A 146 -12.74 -20.78 4.48
N HIS A 147 -11.70 -21.41 3.93
CA HIS A 147 -11.59 -22.87 3.85
C HIS A 147 -11.06 -23.53 5.13
N GLY A 148 -10.65 -22.74 6.14
CA GLY A 148 -10.10 -23.23 7.41
C GLY A 148 -11.03 -23.06 8.63
N ALA A 149 -12.28 -22.65 8.43
CA ALA A 149 -13.27 -22.42 9.49
C ALA A 149 -14.27 -23.59 9.69
N ALA A 150 -13.89 -24.78 9.25
CA ALA A 150 -14.59 -26.02 9.55
C ALA A 150 -13.58 -27.02 10.14
N SER A 151 -13.28 -26.89 11.42
CA SER A 151 -12.67 -27.91 12.27
C SER A 151 -13.08 -27.65 13.70
#